data_AF-A0A7X8DDT7-F1
#
_entry.id   AF-A0A7X8DDT7-F1
#
_cell.length_a   1.000
_cell.length_b   1.000
_cell.length_c   1.000
_cell.angle_alpha   90.00
_cell.angle_beta   90.00
_cell.angle_gamma   90.00
#
_symmetry.space_group_name_H-M   'P 1'
#
loop_
_entity.id
_entity.type
_entity.pdbx_description
1 polymer ?
#
loop_
_entity_poly.entity_id
_entity_poly.type
_entity_poly.pdbx_seq_one_letter_code
_entity_poly.pdbx_strand_id
1 'polypeptide(L)'
;MPLFFLFSLGVSLILAIALFALLINRLQVNWTRQNKIGISFLLPVLITIIFIFVVYLDTQPKILDLINLIQGNTKTIEVQSEEIKVQGNNLIIDDQIYLLSPLSEKISDQKTYRFSYLPNSKIIVYQEYDATLPIMQEVTADGTPTESDPNNLEDSDNPTDTTTPVEVIDPAF
;
A
#
# COMPACT_ATOMS: atom_id res chain seq x y z
N MET A 1 5.99 7.63 -3.92
CA MET A 1 5.76 8.75 -4.86
C MET A 1 4.80 9.78 -4.27
N PRO A 2 5.27 10.66 -3.37
CA PRO A 2 4.45 11.77 -2.82
C PRO A 2 3.84 12.67 -3.92
N LEU A 3 4.44 12.68 -5.11
CA LEU A 3 3.98 13.44 -6.27
C LEU A 3 2.55 13.09 -6.72
N PHE A 4 2.14 11.81 -6.63
CA PHE A 4 0.77 11.40 -6.95
C PHE A 4 -0.24 12.02 -5.97
N PHE A 5 0.10 12.02 -4.68
CA PHE A 5 -0.72 12.66 -3.65
C PHE A 5 -0.83 14.17 -3.91
N LEU A 6 0.28 14.87 -4.20
CA LEU A 6 0.27 16.30 -4.51
C LEU A 6 -0.60 16.61 -5.74
N PHE A 7 -0.50 15.80 -6.80
CA PHE A 7 -1.33 15.95 -7.99
C PHE A 7 -2.82 15.75 -7.66
N SER A 8 -3.15 14.68 -6.94
CA SER A 8 -4.52 14.37 -6.51
C SER A 8 -5.12 15.45 -5.62
N LEU A 9 -4.33 16.02 -4.71
CA LEU A 9 -4.72 17.17 -3.90
C LEU A 9 -4.96 18.40 -4.78
N GLY A 10 -4.05 18.70 -5.71
CA GLY A 10 -4.18 19.81 -6.65
C GLY A 10 -5.47 19.75 -7.47
N VAL A 11 -5.79 18.58 -8.04
CA VAL A 11 -7.04 18.36 -8.78
C VAL A 11 -8.26 18.59 -7.88
N SER A 12 -8.25 18.05 -6.66
CA SER A 12 -9.36 18.22 -5.71
C SER A 12 -9.59 19.70 -5.34
N LEU A 13 -8.51 20.46 -5.17
CA LEU A 13 -8.58 21.87 -4.81
C LEU A 13 -9.08 22.71 -5.99
N ILE A 14 -8.61 22.45 -7.21
CA ILE A 14 -9.10 23.11 -8.42
C ILE A 14 -10.60 22.85 -8.60
N LEU A 15 -11.05 21.61 -8.39
CA LEU A 15 -12.47 21.28 -8.47
C LEU A 15 -13.29 22.03 -7.41
N ALA A 16 -12.83 22.06 -6.17
CA ALA A 16 -13.49 22.81 -5.09
C ALA A 16 -13.58 24.31 -5.40
N ILE A 17 -12.50 24.93 -5.89
CA ILE A 17 -12.47 26.35 -6.30
C ILE A 17 -13.42 26.59 -7.47
N ALA A 18 -13.43 25.71 -8.47
CA ALA A 18 -14.32 25.82 -9.63
C ALA A 18 -15.80 25.75 -9.21
N LEU A 19 -16.16 24.80 -8.33
CA LEU A 19 -17.51 24.69 -7.78
C LEU A 19 -17.90 25.93 -6.97
N PHE A 20 -16.97 26.47 -6.18
CA PHE A 20 -17.20 27.69 -5.40
C PHE A 20 -17.41 28.92 -6.30
N ALA A 21 -16.58 29.10 -7.32
CA ALA A 21 -16.73 30.18 -8.30
C ALA A 21 -18.06 30.07 -9.06
N LEU A 22 -18.45 28.85 -9.45
CA LEU A 22 -19.73 28.57 -10.11
C LEU A 22 -20.90 28.89 -9.17
N LEU A 23 -20.80 28.52 -7.89
CA LEU A 23 -21.80 28.86 -6.87
C LEU A 23 -21.99 30.36 -6.73
N ILE A 24 -20.90 31.14 -6.61
CA ILE A 24 -20.94 32.61 -6.52
C ILE A 24 -21.65 33.18 -7.74
N ASN A 25 -21.25 32.76 -8.94
CA ASN A 25 -21.83 33.27 -10.19
C ASN A 25 -23.34 32.98 -10.24
N ARG A 26 -23.76 31.75 -9.90
CA ARG A 26 -25.18 31.38 -9.89
C ARG A 26 -25.98 32.10 -8.81
N LEU A 27 -25.38 32.36 -7.65
CA LEU A 27 -26.01 33.12 -6.59
C LEU A 27 -26.23 34.58 -7.03
N GLN A 28 -25.26 35.18 -7.71
CA GLN A 28 -25.37 36.54 -8.26
C GLN A 28 -26.45 36.65 -9.35
N VAL A 29 -26.53 35.67 -10.26
CA VAL A 29 -27.59 35.61 -11.29
C VAL A 29 -28.97 35.44 -10.65
N ASN A 30 -29.07 34.64 -9.59
CA ASN A 30 -30.34 34.45 -8.88
C ASN A 30 -30.76 35.74 -8.14
N TRP A 31 -29.81 36.40 -7.47
CA TRP A 31 -30.06 37.65 -6.75
C TRP A 31 -30.52 38.78 -7.68
N THR A 32 -29.96 38.88 -8.88
CA THR A 32 -30.36 39.88 -9.89
C THR A 32 -31.70 39.56 -10.58
N ARG A 33 -32.42 38.50 -10.14
CA ARG A 33 -33.68 38.00 -10.73
C ARG A 33 -33.62 37.78 -12.25
N GLN A 34 -32.42 37.59 -12.81
CA GLN A 34 -32.23 37.33 -14.23
C GLN A 34 -32.63 35.90 -14.62
N ASN A 35 -32.85 35.02 -13.64
CA ASN A 35 -33.36 33.67 -13.84
C ASN A 35 -34.82 33.72 -14.31
N LYS A 36 -35.04 33.47 -15.60
CA LYS A 36 -36.38 33.37 -16.21
C LYS A 36 -37.00 31.98 -16.10
N ILE A 37 -36.22 30.97 -15.67
CA ILE A 37 -36.64 29.56 -15.57
C ILE A 37 -36.67 29.16 -14.09
N GLY A 38 -37.83 28.73 -13.59
CA GLY A 38 -38.05 28.44 -12.16
C GLY A 38 -37.12 27.38 -11.56
N ILE A 39 -36.78 26.33 -12.32
CA ILE A 39 -35.85 25.28 -11.86
C ILE A 39 -34.41 25.79 -11.67
N SER A 40 -33.95 26.78 -12.44
CA SER A 40 -32.61 27.34 -12.26
C SER A 40 -32.42 28.05 -10.92
N PHE A 41 -33.50 28.33 -10.19
CA PHE A 41 -33.43 28.85 -8.82
C PHE A 41 -32.85 27.83 -7.83
N LEU A 42 -33.03 26.52 -8.09
CA LEU A 42 -32.53 25.45 -7.22
C LEU A 42 -31.07 25.09 -7.48
N LEU A 43 -30.51 25.54 -8.62
CA LEU A 43 -29.16 25.19 -9.04
C LEU A 43 -28.07 25.56 -8.01
N PRO A 44 -28.08 26.74 -7.36
CA PRO A 44 -27.12 27.06 -6.30
C PRO A 44 -27.16 26.05 -5.16
N VAL A 45 -28.35 25.61 -4.74
CA VAL A 45 -28.52 24.62 -3.66
C VAL A 45 -27.90 23.28 -4.07
N LEU A 46 -28.16 22.82 -5.30
CA LEU A 46 -27.55 21.60 -5.82
C LEU A 46 -26.02 21.69 -5.86
N ILE A 47 -25.48 22.81 -6.33
CA ILE A 47 -24.03 23.06 -6.36
C ILE A 47 -23.45 23.05 -4.95
N THR A 48 -24.13 23.67 -3.98
CA THR A 48 -23.71 23.65 -2.58
C THR A 48 -23.63 22.24 -2.02
N ILE A 49 -24.63 21.40 -2.30
CA ILE A 49 -24.63 19.99 -1.86
C ILE A 49 -23.40 19.27 -2.45
N ILE A 50 -23.19 19.36 -3.77
CA ILE A 50 -22.05 18.74 -4.46
C ILE A 50 -20.72 19.27 -3.89
N PHE A 51 -20.61 20.58 -3.67
CA PHE A 51 -19.43 21.21 -3.11
C PHE A 51 -19.11 20.67 -1.71
N ILE A 52 -20.12 20.55 -0.83
CA ILE A 52 -19.93 19.98 0.51
C ILE A 52 -19.43 18.54 0.41
N PHE A 53 -20.02 17.71 -0.47
CA PHE A 53 -19.57 16.33 -0.67
C PHE A 53 -18.13 16.25 -1.15
N VAL A 54 -17.74 17.05 -2.15
CA VAL A 54 -16.37 17.09 -2.67
C VAL A 54 -15.38 17.53 -1.58
N VAL A 55 -15.72 18.59 -0.83
CA VAL A 55 -14.85 19.09 0.23
C VAL A 55 -14.72 18.06 1.35
N TYR A 56 -15.83 17.49 1.82
CA TYR A 56 -15.81 16.59 2.97
C TYR A 56 -15.19 15.22 2.68
N LEU A 57 -15.54 14.62 1.54
CA LEU A 57 -15.09 13.27 1.20
C LEU A 57 -13.73 13.23 0.51
N ASP A 58 -13.33 14.29 -0.20
CA ASP A 58 -12.10 14.27 -1.00
C ASP A 58 -11.08 15.33 -0.57
N THR A 59 -11.44 16.61 -0.57
CA THR A 59 -10.46 17.69 -0.35
C THR A 59 -9.96 17.75 1.10
N GLN A 60 -10.85 17.69 2.08
CA GLN A 60 -10.52 17.77 3.50
C GLN A 60 -9.56 16.66 3.95
N PRO A 61 -9.81 15.36 3.72
CA PRO A 61 -8.88 14.31 4.15
C PRO A 61 -7.51 14.47 3.51
N LYS A 62 -7.44 14.92 2.24
CA LYS A 62 -6.17 15.21 1.57
C LYS A 62 -5.44 16.41 2.18
N ILE A 63 -6.15 17.48 2.59
CA ILE A 63 -5.52 18.62 3.27
C ILE A 63 -4.91 18.17 4.61
N LEU A 64 -5.63 17.37 5.41
CA LEU A 64 -5.11 16.83 6.66
C LEU A 64 -3.91 15.93 6.42
N ASP A 65 -3.95 15.14 5.35
CA ASP A 65 -2.86 14.26 4.98
C ASP A 65 -1.64 14.99 4.41
N LEU A 66 -1.78 16.21 3.90
CA LEU A 66 -0.63 17.03 3.54
C LEU A 66 0.24 17.31 4.77
N ILE A 67 -0.39 17.59 5.91
CA ILE A 67 0.30 17.80 7.18
C ILE A 67 0.99 16.50 7.62
N ASN A 68 0.27 15.38 7.55
CA ASN A 68 0.84 14.06 7.88
C ASN A 68 2.04 13.72 6.99
N LEU A 69 1.96 14.03 5.70
CA LEU A 69 3.04 13.80 4.74
C LEU A 69 4.28 14.63 5.07
N ILE A 70 4.11 15.93 5.36
CA ILE A 70 5.21 16.83 5.73
C ILE A 70 5.88 16.39 7.04
N GLN A 71 5.09 15.88 7.99
CA GLN A 71 5.60 15.36 9.26
C GLN A 71 6.17 13.93 9.17
N GLY A 72 6.05 13.26 8.03
CA GLY A 72 6.41 11.84 7.89
C GLY A 72 5.51 10.88 8.66
N ASN A 73 4.35 11.33 9.14
CA ASN A 73 3.38 10.54 9.89
C ASN A 73 2.53 9.67 8.95
N THR A 74 3.14 8.63 8.41
CA THR A 74 2.46 7.62 7.59
C THR A 74 2.15 6.38 8.40
N LYS A 75 1.06 5.70 8.05
CA LYS A 75 0.74 4.37 8.61
C LYS A 75 1.28 3.31 7.68
N THR A 76 1.70 2.19 8.25
CA THR A 76 2.23 1.07 7.49
C THR A 76 1.31 -0.14 7.64
N ILE A 77 1.13 -0.89 6.57
CA ILE A 77 0.47 -2.20 6.56
C ILE A 77 1.38 -3.18 5.83
N GLU A 78 1.53 -4.36 6.40
CA GLU A 78 2.27 -5.47 5.80
C GLU A 78 1.25 -6.57 5.47
N VAL A 79 1.28 -7.04 4.22
CA VAL A 79 0.26 -7.95 3.69
C VAL A 79 0.89 -8.88 2.66
N GLN A 80 0.49 -10.15 2.68
CA GLN A 80 0.90 -11.11 1.67
C GLN A 80 0.16 -10.86 0.36
N SER A 81 0.83 -11.04 -0.78
CA SER A 81 0.26 -10.82 -2.11
C SER A 81 -1.11 -11.48 -2.31
N GLU A 82 -1.31 -12.68 -1.76
CA GLU A 82 -2.56 -13.47 -1.85
C GLU A 82 -3.78 -12.79 -1.21
N GLU A 83 -3.55 -11.94 -0.22
CA GLU A 83 -4.61 -11.21 0.51
C GLU A 83 -5.00 -9.90 -0.19
N ILE A 84 -4.18 -9.43 -1.15
CA ILE A 84 -4.38 -8.16 -1.84
C ILE A 84 -5.28 -8.37 -3.06
N LYS A 85 -6.46 -7.75 -3.07
CA LYS A 85 -7.29 -7.68 -4.29
C LYS A 85 -7.04 -6.37 -5.03
N VAL A 86 -6.50 -6.46 -6.24
CA VAL A 86 -6.23 -5.30 -7.10
C VAL A 86 -7.44 -5.03 -8.01
N GLN A 87 -8.03 -3.84 -7.91
CA GLN A 87 -9.10 -3.40 -8.79
C GLN A 87 -8.76 -2.04 -9.41
N GLY A 88 -8.17 -2.05 -10.61
CA GLY A 88 -7.68 -0.83 -11.27
C GLY A 88 -6.59 -0.17 -10.43
N ASN A 89 -6.85 1.03 -9.92
CA ASN A 89 -5.93 1.79 -9.06
C ASN A 89 -6.22 1.62 -7.57
N ASN A 90 -7.10 0.68 -7.21
CA ASN A 90 -7.48 0.41 -5.83
C ASN A 90 -6.84 -0.91 -5.37
N LEU A 91 -6.26 -0.91 -4.18
CA LEU A 91 -5.92 -2.12 -3.45
C LEU A 91 -6.96 -2.33 -2.36
N ILE A 92 -7.54 -3.52 -2.31
CA ILE A 92 -8.47 -3.91 -1.26
C ILE A 92 -7.73 -4.88 -0.36
N ILE A 93 -7.49 -4.47 0.89
CA ILE A 93 -6.80 -5.24 1.94
C ILE A 93 -7.71 -5.18 3.18
N ASP A 94 -8.07 -6.31 3.76
CA ASP A 94 -8.96 -6.39 4.93
C ASP A 94 -10.28 -5.58 4.78
N ASP A 95 -10.90 -5.64 3.60
CA ASP A 95 -12.11 -4.89 3.24
C ASP A 95 -11.95 -3.34 3.25
N GLN A 96 -10.71 -2.85 3.37
CA GLN A 96 -10.36 -1.44 3.27
C GLN A 96 -9.80 -1.13 1.88
N ILE A 97 -10.20 0.03 1.33
CA ILE A 97 -9.77 0.48 0.01
C ILE A 97 -8.61 1.46 0.17
N TYR A 98 -7.51 1.14 -0.50
CA TYR A 98 -6.30 1.96 -0.57
C TYR A 98 -6.08 2.40 -2.01
N LEU A 99 -5.67 3.66 -2.19
CA LEU A 99 -5.45 4.25 -3.51
C LEU A 99 -3.98 4.09 -3.91
N LEU A 100 -3.75 3.34 -4.98
CA LEU A 100 -2.44 3.13 -5.58
C LEU A 100 -2.23 4.09 -6.77
N SER A 101 -1.01 4.60 -6.90
CA SER A 101 -0.65 5.41 -8.06
C SER A 101 -0.74 4.55 -9.34
N PRO A 102 -1.28 5.07 -10.46
CA PRO A 102 -1.26 4.38 -11.74
C PRO A 102 0.15 4.08 -12.26
N LEU A 103 1.15 4.79 -11.72
CA LEU A 103 2.57 4.64 -12.06
C LEU A 103 3.30 3.65 -11.13
N SER A 104 2.61 3.05 -10.15
CA SER A 104 3.21 2.05 -9.27
C SER A 104 3.46 0.74 -10.02
N GLU A 105 4.45 0.00 -9.54
CA GLU A 105 4.72 -1.35 -10.02
C GLU A 105 3.52 -2.26 -9.73
N LYS A 106 3.24 -3.18 -10.66
CA LYS A 106 2.15 -4.16 -10.47
C LYS A 106 2.50 -5.07 -9.30
N ILE A 107 1.48 -5.43 -8.54
CA ILE A 107 1.59 -6.46 -7.50
C ILE A 107 1.89 -7.79 -8.18
N SER A 108 2.95 -8.45 -7.73
CA SER A 108 3.41 -9.77 -8.17
C SER A 108 2.99 -10.80 -7.14
N ASP A 109 2.70 -11.99 -7.61
CA ASP A 109 2.46 -13.15 -6.77
C ASP A 109 3.75 -13.50 -5.99
N GLN A 110 3.60 -14.13 -4.82
CA GLN A 110 4.72 -14.62 -3.98
C GLN A 110 5.68 -13.53 -3.45
N LYS A 111 5.13 -12.40 -3.01
CA LYS A 111 5.87 -11.37 -2.28
C LYS A 111 5.07 -10.91 -1.06
N THR A 112 5.78 -10.53 -0.01
CA THR A 112 5.21 -9.77 1.10
C THR A 112 5.36 -8.30 0.78
N TYR A 113 4.26 -7.55 0.82
CA TYR A 113 4.26 -6.13 0.54
C TYR A 113 4.11 -5.32 1.83
N ARG A 114 4.94 -4.29 1.95
CA ARG A 114 4.82 -3.27 2.99
C ARG A 114 4.41 -1.95 2.36
N PHE A 115 3.19 -1.50 2.62
CA PHE A 115 2.65 -0.24 2.11
C PHE A 115 2.61 0.81 3.19
N SER A 116 3.23 1.96 2.93
CA SER A 116 3.05 3.17 3.74
C SER A 116 1.99 4.06 3.11
N TYR A 117 0.95 4.40 3.86
CA TYR A 117 -0.21 5.13 3.40
C TYR A 117 -0.57 6.32 4.32
N LEU A 118 -1.31 7.27 3.75
CA LEU A 118 -1.79 8.44 4.48
C LEU A 118 -3.11 8.12 5.22
N PRO A 119 -3.24 8.49 6.51
CA PRO A 119 -4.27 7.92 7.38
C PRO A 119 -5.70 8.30 7.00
N ASN A 120 -5.93 9.49 6.44
CA ASN A 120 -7.27 10.01 6.16
C ASN A 120 -7.76 9.68 4.74
N SER A 121 -6.88 9.79 3.74
CA SER A 121 -7.17 9.58 2.31
C SER A 121 -6.85 8.17 1.82
N LYS A 122 -6.13 7.36 2.61
CA LYS A 122 -5.70 6.00 2.27
C LYS A 122 -4.86 5.92 0.99
N ILE A 123 -4.22 7.01 0.60
CA ILE A 123 -3.30 7.04 -0.54
C ILE A 123 -1.97 6.42 -0.15
N ILE A 124 -1.51 5.45 -0.94
CA ILE A 124 -0.21 4.80 -0.77
C ILE A 124 0.89 5.73 -1.26
N VAL A 125 1.86 5.98 -0.40
CA VAL A 125 2.98 6.90 -0.64
C VAL A 125 4.28 6.15 -0.88
N TYR A 126 4.48 5.01 -0.21
CA TYR A 126 5.65 4.15 -0.39
C TYR A 126 5.22 2.69 -0.41
N GLN A 127 5.97 1.90 -1.18
CA GLN A 127 5.77 0.47 -1.35
C GLN A 127 7.15 -0.18 -1.30
N GLU A 128 7.28 -1.15 -0.41
CA GLU A 128 8.45 -2.02 -0.28
C GLU A 128 7.97 -3.47 -0.42
N TYR A 129 8.85 -4.34 -0.88
CA TYR A 129 8.54 -5.76 -0.97
C TYR A 129 9.74 -6.60 -0.59
N ASP A 130 9.47 -7.69 0.10
CA ASP A 130 10.43 -8.75 0.36
C ASP A 130 10.00 -10.01 -0.39
N ALA A 131 10.98 -10.71 -0.98
CA ALA A 131 10.72 -12.00 -1.59
C ALA A 131 10.43 -13.02 -0.49
N THR A 132 9.23 -13.58 -0.48
CA THR A 132 8.97 -14.77 0.33
C THR A 132 9.78 -15.92 -0.24
N LEU A 133 10.65 -16.51 0.59
CA LEU A 133 11.41 -17.71 0.20
C LEU A 133 10.41 -18.76 -0.30
N PRO A 134 10.70 -19.47 -1.40
CA PRO A 134 9.82 -20.52 -1.88
C PRO A 134 9.66 -21.55 -0.76
N ILE A 135 8.41 -21.84 -0.40
CA ILE A 135 8.08 -22.96 0.48
C ILE A 135 8.61 -24.21 -0.24
N MET A 136 9.72 -24.76 0.23
CA MET A 136 10.21 -26.04 -0.28
C MET A 136 9.11 -27.05 0.02
N GLN A 137 8.51 -27.62 -1.03
CA GLN A 137 7.66 -28.79 -0.89
C GLN A 137 8.47 -29.84 -0.15
N GLU A 138 8.03 -30.16 1.07
CA GLU A 138 8.51 -31.30 1.81
C GLU A 138 8.24 -32.52 0.93
N VAL A 139 9.30 -33.04 0.29
CA VAL A 139 9.26 -34.31 -0.40
C VAL A 139 8.98 -35.32 0.70
N THR A 140 7.73 -35.78 0.80
CA THR A 140 7.38 -36.94 1.59
C THR A 140 8.20 -38.11 1.07
N ALA A 141 9.34 -38.36 1.68
CA ALA A 141 10.06 -39.62 1.55
C ALA A 141 9.18 -40.66 2.27
N ASP A 142 8.24 -41.22 1.51
CA ASP A 142 7.42 -42.34 1.96
C ASP A 142 8.36 -43.51 2.23
N GLY A 143 8.70 -43.67 3.51
CA GLY A 143 9.56 -44.72 4.01
C GLY A 143 8.83 -46.05 3.93
N THR A 144 9.32 -46.94 3.10
CA THR A 144 9.04 -48.38 3.23
C THR A 144 10.18 -49.03 4.01
N PRO A 145 9.96 -49.52 5.25
CA PRO A 145 10.94 -50.35 5.92
C PRO A 145 10.78 -51.79 5.43
N THR A 146 11.83 -52.39 4.90
CA THR A 146 11.90 -53.85 4.77
C THR A 146 13.22 -54.34 5.32
N GLU A 147 13.09 -54.90 6.51
CA GLU A 147 13.99 -55.67 7.32
C GLU A 147 14.50 -56.92 6.57
N SER A 148 15.82 -57.18 6.58
CA SER A 148 16.37 -58.55 6.61
C SER A 148 17.90 -58.56 6.80
N ASP A 149 18.26 -58.88 8.04
CA ASP A 149 19.32 -59.78 8.53
C ASP A 149 20.83 -59.39 8.61
N PRO A 150 21.51 -59.70 9.75
CA PRO A 150 22.90 -59.39 10.04
C PRO A 150 23.84 -60.58 9.76
N ASN A 151 25.11 -60.31 9.42
CA ASN A 151 26.32 -61.11 9.77
C ASN A 151 27.48 -60.75 8.83
N ASN A 152 28.53 -60.09 9.35
CA ASN A 152 29.88 -60.67 9.44
C ASN A 152 30.90 -59.64 9.95
N LEU A 153 31.72 -60.10 10.90
CA LEU A 153 32.92 -59.44 11.41
C LEU A 153 34.00 -59.34 10.32
N GLU A 154 34.80 -58.27 10.33
CA GLU A 154 36.27 -58.39 10.43
C GLU A 154 36.94 -57.04 10.79
N ASP A 155 37.53 -57.07 11.98
CA ASP A 155 38.72 -56.41 12.51
C ASP A 155 39.65 -55.66 11.53
N SER A 156 40.06 -54.43 11.88
CA SER A 156 41.46 -53.98 11.69
C SER A 156 41.75 -52.66 12.41
N ASP A 157 42.84 -52.73 13.17
CA ASP A 157 43.45 -51.79 14.10
C ASP A 157 44.16 -50.55 13.50
N ASN A 158 43.98 -49.40 14.19
CA ASN A 158 45.01 -48.41 14.61
C ASN A 158 45.59 -47.37 13.60
N PRO A 159 46.38 -46.35 14.03
CA PRO A 159 46.02 -44.92 13.94
C PRO A 159 47.13 -44.06 13.28
N THR A 160 46.93 -42.76 13.06
CA THR A 160 48.07 -41.80 13.08
C THR A 160 47.60 -40.37 13.34
N ASP A 161 48.21 -39.76 14.36
CA ASP A 161 48.24 -38.35 14.73
C ASP A 161 48.56 -37.39 13.56
N THR A 162 48.22 -36.10 13.71
CA THR A 162 49.19 -34.96 13.70
C THR A 162 48.46 -33.61 13.58
N THR A 163 48.35 -32.93 14.73
CA THR A 163 48.81 -31.55 15.01
C THR A 163 48.12 -30.32 14.36
N THR A 164 47.50 -29.52 15.23
CA THR A 164 47.10 -28.10 15.09
C THR A 164 48.33 -27.16 15.00
N PRO A 165 48.21 -25.92 14.50
CA PRO A 165 48.03 -24.83 15.47
C PRO A 165 47.10 -23.69 15.05
N VAL A 166 46.61 -23.06 16.12
CA VAL A 166 45.78 -21.87 16.28
C VAL A 166 46.34 -20.63 15.56
N GLU A 167 45.45 -19.78 15.02
CA GLU A 167 45.70 -18.33 14.97
C GLU A 167 44.41 -17.56 15.31
N VAL A 168 44.48 -16.85 16.45
CA VAL A 168 43.51 -15.90 16.99
C VAL A 168 43.99 -14.52 16.60
N ILE A 169 43.19 -13.73 15.89
CA ILE A 169 43.33 -12.27 15.86
C ILE A 169 41.94 -11.63 15.83
N ASP A 170 41.58 -11.01 16.96
CA ASP A 170 40.58 -9.95 17.09
C ASP A 170 41.35 -8.62 17.08
N PRO A 171 40.81 -7.54 16.51
CA PRO A 171 40.82 -6.32 17.30
C PRO A 171 39.54 -5.49 17.15
N ALA A 172 38.95 -5.21 18.30
CA ALA A 172 38.17 -4.02 18.55
C ALA A 172 39.00 -2.73 18.31
N PHE A 173 38.39 -1.76 17.65
CA PHE A 173 38.50 -0.33 17.95
C PHE A 173 37.17 0.35 17.63
#